data_AF-A0A927YHW0-F1
#
_entry.id   AF-A0A927YHW0-F1
#
_cell.length_a   1.000
_cell.length_b   1.000
_cell.length_c   1.000
_cell.angle_alpha   90.00
_cell.angle_beta   90.00
_cell.angle_gamma   90.00
#
_symmetry.space_group_name_H-M   'P 1'
#
loop_
_entity.id
_entity.type
_entity.pdbx_description
1 polymer ?
#
loop_
_entity_poly.entity_id
_entity_poly.type
_entity_poly.pdbx_seq_one_letter_code
_entity_poly.pdbx_strand_id
1 'polypeptide(L)'
;MLYLKEANFEDIQKEYEYVTQLPENENGFTNRHSGCSYEEFEEKVLPNYIDRAKGINLAPGHVPTTVYFLWKDDVIVGLFRIRHYLNEVLENGAGHIGFGIKKEFRGKGYASEGLRLTIEKAWSIIPEDEIYMSVNKDNQASLKTQLKNGAYIHHENDEEYFTRVKKNMLKIIDTSKEMMEVFTGSHFDLEKWKVYIDGYVKGAKDLCLQDLEECLRCGYTWEKDILPVLDGVYANEEKRGELLRSFYQVTEGLEEKIIARFGKTVDVDIVLYLGLCNGAGWVTPVNGRMTILLGVEKILELDWCSIRNLNGLILHELGHVYQAQYGVLTRKLEALPEQFLWQLFTEGIAMCFEQELVGATEYFHQNDELWKTWCDEHLEQIKEDFAKDIHSMTKENQRYFGDWVQYEGKSDVGYYLGAKFVRKLMETVPFDELVQWDIAKVESAYRTFRSQRAVAE
;
A
#
# COMPACT_ATOMS: atom_id res chain seq x y z
N MET A 1 -9.13 -6.81 -27.32
CA MET A 1 -8.78 -6.61 -25.89
C MET A 1 -9.51 -7.66 -25.05
N LEU A 2 -8.87 -8.17 -23.98
CA LEU A 2 -9.51 -9.08 -23.02
C LEU A 2 -10.03 -8.29 -21.81
N TYR A 3 -11.26 -8.55 -21.37
CA TYR A 3 -11.84 -7.91 -20.19
C TYR A 3 -12.90 -8.81 -19.52
N LEU A 4 -13.18 -8.57 -18.24
CA LEU A 4 -14.23 -9.27 -17.50
C LEU A 4 -15.47 -8.38 -17.40
N LYS A 5 -16.64 -8.94 -17.71
CA LYS A 5 -17.94 -8.32 -17.44
C LYS A 5 -18.74 -9.22 -16.50
N GLU A 6 -19.37 -8.63 -15.49
CA GLU A 6 -20.26 -9.34 -14.58
C GLU A 6 -21.51 -9.79 -15.34
N ALA A 7 -22.09 -10.94 -14.95
CA ALA A 7 -23.32 -11.44 -15.54
C ALA A 7 -24.43 -10.37 -15.49
N ASN A 8 -25.05 -10.06 -16.63
CA ASN A 8 -25.98 -8.95 -16.74
C ASN A 8 -27.04 -9.14 -17.84
N PHE A 9 -28.14 -8.40 -17.73
CA PHE A 9 -29.24 -8.47 -18.70
C PHE A 9 -28.93 -7.83 -20.06
N GLU A 10 -27.94 -6.94 -20.16
CA GLU A 10 -27.59 -6.29 -21.43
C GLU A 10 -26.97 -7.29 -22.42
N ASP A 11 -26.24 -8.29 -21.92
CA ASP A 11 -25.55 -9.30 -22.73
C ASP A 11 -26.23 -10.68 -22.70
N ILE A 12 -27.47 -10.75 -22.23
CA ILE A 12 -28.19 -11.99 -21.95
C ILE A 12 -28.10 -13.03 -23.08
N GLN A 13 -28.22 -12.59 -24.33
CA GLN A 13 -28.17 -13.47 -25.50
C GLN A 13 -26.82 -14.21 -25.60
N LYS A 14 -25.71 -13.50 -25.40
CA LYS A 14 -24.36 -14.06 -25.52
C LYS A 14 -24.00 -14.90 -24.31
N GLU A 15 -24.41 -14.46 -23.12
CA GLU A 15 -24.24 -15.23 -21.88
C GLU A 15 -25.01 -16.55 -21.95
N TYR A 16 -26.25 -16.54 -22.45
CA TYR A 16 -27.05 -17.74 -22.71
C TYR A 16 -26.34 -18.69 -23.67
N GLU A 17 -25.94 -18.20 -24.85
CA GLU A 17 -25.26 -19.00 -25.87
C GLU A 17 -23.99 -19.65 -25.32
N TYR A 18 -23.24 -18.92 -24.50
CA TYR A 18 -22.05 -19.46 -23.86
C TYR A 18 -22.37 -20.54 -22.82
N VAL A 19 -23.29 -20.25 -21.89
CA VAL A 19 -23.62 -21.15 -20.77
C VAL A 19 -24.27 -22.43 -21.26
N THR A 20 -25.22 -22.36 -22.19
CA THR A 20 -25.94 -23.54 -22.68
C THR A 20 -25.01 -24.49 -23.46
N GLN A 21 -23.98 -23.97 -24.13
CA GLN A 21 -23.01 -24.76 -24.89
C GLN A 21 -21.87 -25.34 -24.04
N LEU A 22 -21.68 -24.87 -22.80
CA LEU A 22 -20.61 -25.34 -21.94
C LEU A 22 -20.99 -26.70 -21.32
N PRO A 23 -20.12 -27.73 -21.33
CA PRO A 23 -20.41 -29.04 -20.77
C PRO A 23 -20.81 -28.98 -19.29
N GLU A 24 -21.62 -29.92 -18.83
CA GLU A 24 -22.07 -30.00 -17.43
C GLU A 24 -20.92 -30.13 -16.44
N ASN A 25 -19.87 -30.86 -16.80
CA ASN A 25 -18.63 -30.95 -16.04
C ASN A 25 -17.45 -31.14 -17.01
N GLU A 26 -16.42 -30.32 -16.86
CA GLU A 26 -15.15 -30.51 -17.56
C GLU A 26 -13.97 -30.19 -16.63
N ASN A 27 -13.18 -31.23 -16.31
CA ASN A 27 -12.00 -31.13 -15.44
C ASN A 27 -12.27 -30.46 -14.09
N GLY A 28 -13.39 -30.78 -13.45
CA GLY A 28 -13.81 -30.24 -12.16
C GLY A 28 -14.57 -28.91 -12.23
N PHE A 29 -14.63 -28.27 -13.40
CA PHE A 29 -15.47 -27.08 -13.59
C PHE A 29 -16.90 -27.48 -13.98
N THR A 30 -17.85 -27.27 -13.06
CA THR A 30 -19.25 -27.66 -13.26
C THR A 30 -20.12 -26.53 -13.81
N ASN A 31 -21.08 -26.88 -14.67
CA ASN A 31 -22.13 -26.02 -15.21
C ASN A 31 -23.51 -26.70 -15.11
N ARG A 32 -24.30 -26.34 -14.10
CA ARG A 32 -25.63 -26.92 -13.88
C ARG A 32 -26.68 -26.50 -14.92
N HIS A 33 -26.34 -25.59 -15.83
CA HIS A 33 -27.25 -25.01 -16.81
C HIS A 33 -26.83 -25.35 -18.25
N SER A 34 -26.05 -26.43 -18.41
CA SER A 34 -25.72 -26.97 -19.73
C SER A 34 -27.01 -27.39 -20.45
N GLY A 35 -27.20 -26.93 -21.69
CA GLY A 35 -28.39 -27.26 -22.48
C GLY A 35 -29.71 -26.63 -22.00
N CYS A 36 -29.70 -25.63 -21.11
CA CYS A 36 -30.92 -24.93 -20.71
C CYS A 36 -31.56 -24.18 -21.90
N SER A 37 -32.86 -23.92 -21.82
CA SER A 37 -33.57 -23.08 -22.80
C SER A 37 -33.31 -21.60 -22.54
N TYR A 38 -33.53 -20.75 -23.56
CA TYR A 38 -33.41 -19.30 -23.41
C TYR A 38 -34.37 -18.76 -22.34
N GLU A 39 -35.62 -19.23 -22.32
CA GLU A 39 -36.64 -18.86 -21.33
C GLU A 39 -36.19 -19.23 -19.91
N GLU A 40 -35.64 -20.43 -19.71
CA GLU A 40 -35.08 -20.82 -18.40
C GLU A 40 -33.89 -19.93 -18.02
N PHE A 41 -33.04 -19.59 -18.98
CA PHE A 41 -31.89 -18.74 -18.72
C PHE A 41 -32.30 -17.33 -18.30
N GLU A 42 -33.24 -16.74 -19.02
CA GLU A 42 -33.75 -15.38 -18.81
C GLU A 42 -34.55 -15.25 -17.51
N GLU A 43 -35.44 -16.20 -17.23
CA GLU A 43 -36.34 -16.10 -16.08
C GLU A 43 -35.71 -16.61 -14.77
N LYS A 44 -34.69 -17.48 -14.84
CA LYS A 44 -34.16 -18.15 -13.65
C LYS A 44 -32.64 -18.07 -13.53
N VAL A 45 -31.89 -18.46 -14.56
CA VAL A 45 -30.43 -18.63 -14.42
C VAL A 45 -29.72 -17.29 -14.24
N LEU A 46 -29.95 -16.34 -15.15
CA LEU A 46 -29.31 -15.03 -15.07
C LEU A 46 -29.78 -14.21 -13.85
N PRO A 47 -31.09 -14.13 -13.52
CA PRO A 47 -31.54 -13.53 -12.27
C PRO A 47 -30.86 -14.16 -11.05
N ASN A 48 -30.70 -15.48 -11.04
CA ASN A 48 -30.01 -16.16 -9.94
C ASN A 48 -28.53 -15.77 -9.84
N TYR A 49 -27.80 -15.61 -10.94
CA TYR A 49 -26.41 -15.11 -10.89
C TYR A 49 -26.33 -13.72 -10.25
N ILE A 50 -27.23 -12.81 -10.63
CA ILE A 50 -27.27 -11.44 -10.13
C ILE A 50 -27.66 -11.38 -8.65
N ASP A 51 -28.66 -12.17 -8.23
CA ASP A 51 -29.10 -12.25 -6.83
C ASP A 51 -28.02 -12.85 -5.94
N ARG A 52 -27.37 -13.93 -6.40
CA ARG A 52 -26.29 -14.60 -5.66
C ARG A 52 -25.08 -13.70 -5.45
N ALA A 53 -24.76 -12.82 -6.40
CA ALA A 53 -23.69 -11.83 -6.23
C ALA A 53 -23.99 -10.85 -5.08
N LYS A 54 -25.27 -10.61 -4.77
CA LYS A 54 -25.74 -9.74 -3.68
C LYS A 54 -26.04 -10.49 -2.38
N GLY A 55 -25.81 -11.81 -2.36
CA GLY A 55 -26.17 -12.67 -1.23
C GLY A 55 -27.68 -12.91 -1.05
N ILE A 56 -28.47 -12.66 -2.09
CA ILE A 56 -29.92 -12.83 -2.07
C ILE A 56 -30.27 -14.28 -2.46
N ASN A 57 -31.30 -14.86 -1.83
CA ASN A 57 -31.84 -16.19 -2.13
C ASN A 57 -30.78 -17.32 -2.10
N LEU A 58 -29.79 -17.22 -1.22
CA LEU A 58 -28.78 -18.26 -1.03
C LEU A 58 -29.36 -19.46 -0.27
N ALA A 59 -29.14 -20.67 -0.80
CA ALA A 59 -29.42 -21.89 -0.05
C ALA A 59 -28.51 -21.99 1.19
N PRO A 60 -28.95 -22.66 2.27
CA PRO A 60 -28.12 -22.86 3.46
C PRO A 60 -26.75 -23.44 3.12
N GLY A 61 -25.68 -22.87 3.69
CA GLY A 61 -24.31 -23.29 3.43
C GLY A 61 -23.70 -22.76 2.12
N HIS A 62 -24.42 -21.96 1.34
CA HIS A 62 -23.85 -21.24 0.19
C HIS A 62 -23.41 -19.84 0.58
N VAL A 63 -22.30 -19.41 0.01
CA VAL A 63 -21.80 -18.02 0.11
C VAL A 63 -22.21 -17.22 -1.14
N PRO A 64 -22.25 -15.89 -1.07
CA PRO A 64 -22.41 -15.04 -2.24
C PRO A 64 -21.37 -15.37 -3.31
N THR A 65 -21.75 -15.29 -4.58
CA THR A 65 -20.88 -15.66 -5.70
C THR A 65 -21.13 -14.72 -6.87
N THR A 66 -20.09 -14.03 -7.32
CA THR A 66 -20.14 -13.23 -8.53
C THR A 66 -19.68 -14.05 -9.73
N VAL A 67 -20.42 -13.96 -10.83
CA VAL A 67 -20.12 -14.63 -12.10
C VAL A 67 -19.58 -13.59 -13.08
N TYR A 68 -18.39 -13.84 -13.61
CA TYR A 68 -17.76 -13.01 -14.63
C TYR A 68 -17.57 -13.80 -15.92
N PHE A 69 -17.92 -13.18 -17.04
CA PHE A 69 -17.59 -13.65 -18.37
C PHE A 69 -16.32 -12.96 -18.86
N LEU A 70 -15.39 -13.74 -19.42
CA LEU A 70 -14.19 -13.23 -20.07
C LEU A 70 -14.49 -12.96 -21.54
N TRP A 71 -14.43 -11.71 -21.92
CA TRP A 71 -14.69 -11.22 -23.27
C TRP A 71 -13.37 -11.01 -24.00
N LYS A 72 -13.30 -11.50 -25.23
CA LYS A 72 -12.34 -11.05 -26.23
C LYS A 72 -13.09 -10.23 -27.26
N ASP A 73 -12.90 -8.91 -27.18
CA ASP A 73 -13.65 -7.95 -27.98
C ASP A 73 -15.16 -8.14 -27.72
N ASP A 74 -15.89 -8.75 -28.66
CA ASP A 74 -17.34 -8.93 -28.61
C ASP A 74 -17.76 -10.41 -28.40
N VAL A 75 -16.80 -11.29 -28.11
CA VAL A 75 -16.99 -12.75 -27.98
C VAL A 75 -16.62 -13.23 -26.58
N ILE A 76 -17.51 -13.98 -25.93
CA ILE A 76 -17.23 -14.64 -24.66
C ILE A 76 -16.35 -15.87 -24.89
N VAL A 77 -15.20 -15.92 -24.23
CA VAL A 77 -14.22 -17.01 -24.34
C VAL A 77 -14.09 -17.83 -23.05
N GLY A 78 -14.49 -17.27 -21.91
CA GLY A 78 -14.30 -17.86 -20.59
C GLY A 78 -15.39 -17.50 -19.58
N LEU A 79 -15.50 -18.31 -18.52
CA LEU A 79 -16.36 -18.09 -17.37
C LEU A 79 -15.54 -18.22 -16.09
N PHE A 80 -15.68 -17.25 -15.20
CA PHE A 80 -14.97 -17.15 -13.92
C PHE A 80 -15.99 -16.90 -12.82
N ARG A 81 -15.79 -17.53 -11.66
CA ARG A 81 -16.64 -17.37 -10.48
C ARG A 81 -15.78 -16.94 -9.31
N ILE A 82 -16.22 -15.94 -8.56
CA ILE A 82 -15.61 -15.50 -7.30
C ILE A 82 -16.62 -15.75 -6.19
N ARG A 83 -16.28 -16.65 -5.27
CA ARG A 83 -17.00 -16.87 -4.01
C ARG A 83 -16.45 -15.87 -3.00
N HIS A 84 -17.34 -15.15 -2.32
CA HIS A 84 -16.97 -13.91 -1.61
C HIS A 84 -16.21 -14.13 -0.31
N TYR A 85 -16.29 -15.31 0.29
CA TYR A 85 -15.54 -15.71 1.48
C TYR A 85 -15.55 -17.24 1.56
N LEU A 86 -14.66 -17.81 2.38
CA LEU A 86 -14.65 -19.24 2.66
C LEU A 86 -15.61 -19.58 3.80
N ASN A 87 -16.26 -20.72 3.66
CA ASN A 87 -16.90 -21.44 4.77
C ASN A 87 -16.24 -22.81 4.90
N GLU A 88 -16.62 -23.59 5.91
CA GLU A 88 -16.02 -24.90 6.20
C GLU A 88 -15.92 -25.83 4.98
N VAL A 89 -16.89 -25.78 4.06
CA VAL A 89 -16.90 -26.57 2.83
C VAL A 89 -15.90 -26.04 1.80
N LEU A 90 -15.81 -24.71 1.64
CA LEU A 90 -14.91 -24.08 0.67
C LEU A 90 -13.46 -24.05 1.13
N GLU A 91 -13.20 -23.98 2.45
CA GLU A 91 -11.86 -24.08 3.05
C GLU A 91 -11.19 -25.44 2.79
N ASN A 92 -11.99 -26.48 2.61
CA ASN A 92 -11.53 -27.86 2.36
C ASN A 92 -11.87 -28.34 0.94
N GLY A 93 -12.23 -27.43 0.04
CA GLY A 93 -12.70 -27.79 -1.29
C GLY A 93 -12.34 -26.74 -2.36
N ALA A 94 -13.34 -26.31 -3.12
CA ALA A 94 -13.16 -25.54 -4.35
C ALA A 94 -12.62 -24.10 -4.19
N GLY A 95 -12.39 -23.63 -2.95
CA GLY A 95 -11.86 -22.30 -2.66
C GLY A 95 -12.73 -21.13 -3.16
N HIS A 96 -12.10 -19.99 -3.40
CA HIS A 96 -12.74 -18.76 -3.85
C HIS A 96 -13.01 -18.74 -5.35
N ILE A 97 -12.01 -19.10 -6.16
CA ILE A 97 -12.08 -18.92 -7.62
C ILE A 97 -12.25 -20.25 -8.34
N GLY A 98 -13.21 -20.31 -9.25
CA GLY A 98 -13.33 -21.38 -10.24
C GLY A 98 -13.44 -20.79 -11.64
N PHE A 99 -12.78 -21.40 -12.63
CA PHE A 99 -12.80 -20.89 -14.01
C PHE A 99 -12.78 -21.99 -15.07
N GLY A 100 -13.31 -21.64 -16.25
CA GLY A 100 -13.32 -22.49 -17.43
C GLY A 100 -13.16 -21.67 -18.71
N ILE A 101 -12.43 -22.20 -19.68
CA ILE A 101 -12.29 -21.63 -21.02
C ILE A 101 -12.95 -22.55 -22.03
N LYS A 102 -13.76 -21.97 -22.93
CA LYS A 102 -14.45 -22.74 -23.99
C LYS A 102 -13.40 -23.40 -24.90
N LYS A 103 -13.66 -24.66 -25.27
CA LYS A 103 -12.66 -25.58 -25.84
C LYS A 103 -11.88 -25.00 -27.04
N GLU A 104 -12.56 -24.33 -27.96
CA GLU A 104 -11.97 -23.69 -29.16
C GLU A 104 -11.03 -22.50 -28.88
N PHE A 105 -11.04 -21.98 -27.66
CA PHE A 105 -10.22 -20.85 -27.23
C PHE A 105 -9.05 -21.24 -26.32
N ARG A 106 -8.86 -22.53 -26.03
CA ARG A 106 -7.74 -23.03 -25.23
C ARG A 106 -6.40 -22.93 -25.98
N GLY A 107 -5.31 -22.95 -25.22
CA GLY A 107 -3.94 -22.84 -25.76
C GLY A 107 -3.55 -21.44 -26.26
N LYS A 108 -4.44 -20.44 -26.11
CA LYS A 108 -4.24 -19.06 -26.58
C LYS A 108 -3.91 -18.05 -25.46
N GLY A 109 -3.65 -18.55 -24.25
CA GLY A 109 -3.31 -17.71 -23.08
C GLY A 109 -4.51 -17.09 -22.33
N TYR A 110 -5.75 -17.26 -22.80
CA TYR A 110 -6.91 -16.58 -22.20
C TYR A 110 -7.22 -17.01 -20.76
N ALA A 111 -6.94 -18.26 -20.38
CA ALA A 111 -7.06 -18.69 -18.99
C ALA A 111 -6.12 -17.90 -18.07
N SER A 112 -4.88 -17.67 -18.53
CA SER A 112 -3.86 -16.92 -17.78
C SER A 112 -4.28 -15.48 -17.58
N GLU A 113 -4.71 -14.79 -18.64
CA GLU A 113 -5.11 -13.38 -18.53
C GLU A 113 -6.44 -13.22 -17.79
N GLY A 114 -7.41 -14.12 -18.02
CA GLY A 114 -8.67 -14.11 -17.30
C GLY A 114 -8.49 -14.35 -15.81
N LEU A 115 -7.60 -15.27 -15.41
CA LEU A 115 -7.30 -15.49 -14.00
C LEU A 115 -6.61 -14.27 -13.36
N ARG A 116 -5.66 -13.63 -14.07
CA ARG A 116 -5.03 -12.38 -13.61
C ARG A 116 -6.06 -11.30 -13.30
N LEU A 117 -6.96 -11.03 -14.26
CA LEU A 117 -8.05 -10.06 -14.12
C LEU A 117 -9.04 -10.45 -13.01
N THR A 118 -9.27 -11.74 -12.81
CA THR A 118 -10.20 -12.24 -11.78
C THR A 118 -9.60 -12.06 -10.39
N ILE A 119 -8.31 -12.37 -10.20
CA ILE A 119 -7.58 -12.13 -8.94
C ILE A 119 -7.61 -10.64 -8.57
N GLU A 120 -7.36 -9.76 -9.55
CA GLU A 120 -7.40 -8.31 -9.36
C GLU A 120 -8.77 -7.83 -8.85
N LYS A 121 -9.88 -8.37 -9.41
CA LYS A 121 -11.24 -8.10 -8.92
C LYS A 121 -11.54 -8.77 -7.58
N ALA A 122 -10.97 -9.94 -7.33
CA ALA A 122 -11.26 -10.72 -6.15
C ALA A 122 -10.81 -10.01 -4.87
N TRP A 123 -9.71 -9.25 -4.92
CA TRP A 123 -9.19 -8.51 -3.76
C TRP A 123 -10.11 -7.41 -3.23
N SER A 124 -11.08 -6.93 -4.01
CA SER A 124 -12.10 -5.98 -3.53
C SER A 124 -13.36 -6.66 -3.00
N ILE A 125 -13.47 -7.98 -3.14
CA ILE A 125 -14.65 -8.78 -2.78
C ILE A 125 -14.34 -9.67 -1.57
N ILE A 126 -13.15 -10.28 -1.56
CA ILE A 126 -12.72 -11.29 -0.59
C ILE A 126 -12.08 -10.59 0.62
N PRO A 127 -12.57 -10.83 1.85
CA PRO A 127 -11.97 -10.29 3.07
C PRO A 127 -10.70 -11.03 3.51
N GLU A 128 -10.48 -12.28 3.09
CA GLU A 128 -9.32 -13.09 3.42
C GLU A 128 -8.03 -12.58 2.73
N ASP A 129 -6.89 -12.75 3.41
CA ASP A 129 -5.56 -12.33 2.91
C ASP A 129 -4.99 -13.26 1.83
N GLU A 130 -5.69 -14.35 1.51
CA GLU A 130 -5.28 -15.30 0.47
C GLU A 130 -6.47 -15.75 -0.39
N ILE A 131 -6.29 -15.73 -1.71
CA ILE A 131 -7.23 -16.31 -2.65
C ILE A 131 -6.92 -17.79 -2.82
N TYR A 132 -7.82 -18.59 -2.27
CA TYR A 132 -7.81 -20.04 -2.37
C TYR A 132 -8.43 -20.60 -3.67
N MET A 133 -7.83 -21.64 -4.25
CA MET A 133 -8.32 -22.40 -5.41
C MET A 133 -7.98 -23.89 -5.26
N SER A 134 -8.70 -24.77 -5.96
CA SER A 134 -8.33 -26.17 -6.15
C SER A 134 -8.16 -26.51 -7.63
N VAL A 135 -7.46 -27.61 -7.93
CA VAL A 135 -7.30 -28.15 -9.28
C VAL A 135 -7.00 -29.64 -9.23
N ASN A 136 -7.74 -30.44 -10.01
CA ASN A 136 -7.45 -31.87 -10.17
C ASN A 136 -6.02 -32.11 -10.64
N LYS A 137 -5.37 -33.17 -10.13
CA LYS A 137 -3.98 -33.52 -10.47
C LYS A 137 -3.77 -33.84 -11.95
N ASP A 138 -4.79 -34.30 -12.66
CA ASP A 138 -4.73 -34.53 -14.11
C ASP A 138 -4.86 -33.23 -14.93
N ASN A 139 -5.33 -32.14 -14.34
CA ASN A 139 -5.51 -30.84 -14.99
C ASN A 139 -4.27 -29.94 -14.86
N GLN A 140 -3.15 -30.43 -15.40
CA GLN A 140 -1.85 -29.74 -15.39
C GLN A 140 -1.87 -28.36 -16.06
N ALA A 141 -2.77 -28.15 -17.03
CA ALA A 141 -2.93 -26.86 -17.71
C ALA A 141 -3.48 -25.78 -16.76
N SER A 142 -4.47 -26.12 -15.93
CA SER A 142 -5.03 -25.21 -14.93
C SER A 142 -4.03 -24.94 -13.81
N LEU A 143 -3.32 -25.97 -13.30
CA LEU A 143 -2.27 -25.79 -12.30
C LEU A 143 -1.19 -24.80 -12.79
N LYS A 144 -0.66 -25.00 -14.00
CA LYS A 144 0.31 -24.06 -14.59
C LYS A 144 -0.25 -22.64 -14.73
N THR A 145 -1.55 -22.51 -15.00
CA THR A 145 -2.23 -21.22 -15.08
C THR A 145 -2.30 -20.53 -13.71
N GLN A 146 -2.62 -21.29 -12.65
CA GLN A 146 -2.65 -20.79 -11.27
C GLN A 146 -1.25 -20.36 -10.82
N LEU A 147 -0.24 -21.23 -10.98
CA LEU A 147 1.15 -20.93 -10.59
C LEU A 147 1.72 -19.70 -11.33
N LYS A 148 1.43 -19.57 -12.64
CA LYS A 148 1.84 -18.40 -13.42
C LYS A 148 1.23 -17.09 -12.91
N ASN A 149 0.10 -17.14 -12.23
CA ASN A 149 -0.57 -15.98 -11.64
C ASN A 149 -0.27 -15.82 -10.14
N GLY A 150 0.90 -16.29 -9.70
CA GLY A 150 1.39 -16.07 -8.33
C GLY A 150 0.83 -17.03 -7.29
N ALA A 151 0.13 -18.10 -7.70
CA ALA A 151 -0.31 -19.11 -6.75
C ALA A 151 0.88 -19.98 -6.31
N TYR A 152 0.89 -20.40 -5.04
CA TYR A 152 1.72 -21.48 -4.53
C TYR A 152 0.85 -22.69 -4.15
N ILE A 153 1.43 -23.89 -4.15
CA ILE A 153 0.73 -25.09 -3.68
C ILE A 153 0.75 -25.08 -2.15
N HIS A 154 -0.42 -24.94 -1.54
CA HIS A 154 -0.58 -24.96 -0.08
C HIS A 154 -0.54 -26.40 0.46
N HIS A 155 -1.29 -27.31 -0.18
CA HIS A 155 -1.26 -28.76 0.09
C HIS A 155 -1.86 -29.55 -1.08
N GLU A 156 -1.91 -30.87 -0.96
CA GLU A 156 -2.56 -31.78 -1.91
C GLU A 156 -3.28 -32.91 -1.16
N ASN A 157 -4.26 -33.54 -1.82
CA ASN A 157 -4.81 -34.84 -1.43
C ASN A 157 -4.58 -35.85 -2.57
N ASP A 158 -5.29 -36.97 -2.60
CA ASP A 158 -5.11 -37.97 -3.67
C ASP A 158 -5.60 -37.48 -5.06
N GLU A 159 -6.54 -36.54 -5.10
CA GLU A 159 -7.27 -36.12 -6.31
C GLU A 159 -6.87 -34.71 -6.81
N GLU A 160 -6.54 -33.79 -5.91
CA GLU A 160 -6.39 -32.36 -6.20
C GLU A 160 -5.12 -31.74 -5.58
N TYR A 161 -4.66 -30.67 -6.23
CA TYR A 161 -3.79 -29.66 -5.63
C TYR A 161 -4.64 -28.49 -5.13
N PHE A 162 -4.26 -27.97 -3.97
CA PHE A 162 -4.90 -26.83 -3.32
C PHE A 162 -3.92 -25.66 -3.33
N THR A 163 -4.25 -24.60 -4.07
CA THR A 163 -3.34 -23.49 -4.34
C THR A 163 -3.85 -22.19 -3.75
N ARG A 164 -2.93 -21.30 -3.35
CA ARG A 164 -3.26 -20.01 -2.76
C ARG A 164 -2.45 -18.91 -3.41
N VAL A 165 -3.08 -17.75 -3.61
CA VAL A 165 -2.42 -16.51 -4.03
C VAL A 165 -2.46 -15.58 -2.83
N LYS A 166 -1.30 -15.07 -2.39
CA LYS A 166 -1.24 -14.08 -1.32
C LYS A 166 -1.70 -12.72 -1.82
N LYS A 167 -2.37 -11.96 -0.96
CA LYS A 167 -2.61 -10.55 -1.22
C LYS A 167 -1.27 -9.83 -1.24
N ASN A 168 -0.92 -9.21 -2.36
CA ASN A 168 0.25 -8.34 -2.43
C ASN A 168 -0.11 -7.03 -1.72
N MET A 169 0.19 -6.96 -0.43
CA MET A 169 -0.11 -5.81 0.40
C MET A 169 0.91 -4.70 0.12
N LEU A 170 2.19 -5.05 0.05
CA LEU A 170 3.27 -4.11 -0.24
C LEU A 170 3.74 -4.24 -1.70
N LYS A 171 3.67 -3.13 -2.46
CA LYS A 171 4.15 -3.08 -3.85
C LYS A 171 5.24 -2.03 -4.02
N ILE A 172 6.31 -2.40 -4.71
CA ILE A 172 7.39 -1.47 -5.08
C ILE A 172 7.19 -1.02 -6.53
N ILE A 173 7.20 0.30 -6.77
CA ILE A 173 7.06 0.91 -8.09
C ILE A 173 8.29 1.79 -8.35
N ASP A 174 9.14 1.36 -9.28
CA ASP A 174 10.25 2.16 -9.79
C ASP A 174 9.84 2.81 -11.12
N THR A 175 9.97 4.13 -11.20
CA THR A 175 9.64 4.93 -12.39
C THR A 175 10.89 5.54 -13.05
N SER A 176 12.08 5.22 -12.55
CA SER A 176 13.34 5.91 -12.87
C SER A 176 13.76 5.78 -14.33
N LYS A 177 13.34 4.70 -15.01
CA LYS A 177 13.64 4.46 -16.42
C LYS A 177 12.96 5.47 -17.35
N GLU A 178 11.67 5.72 -17.15
CA GLU A 178 10.89 6.66 -17.97
C GLU A 178 10.93 8.09 -17.41
N MET A 179 11.33 8.28 -16.16
CA MET A 179 11.59 9.58 -15.54
C MET A 179 12.51 10.46 -16.40
N MET A 180 13.52 9.89 -17.04
CA MET A 180 14.47 10.65 -17.84
C MET A 180 13.85 11.23 -19.14
N GLU A 181 12.71 10.70 -19.59
CA GLU A 181 12.01 11.21 -20.78
C GLU A 181 11.28 12.54 -20.51
N VAL A 182 11.10 12.90 -19.23
CA VAL A 182 10.54 14.17 -18.78
C VAL A 182 11.41 15.37 -19.18
N PHE A 183 12.70 15.15 -19.45
CA PHE A 183 13.62 16.23 -19.79
C PHE A 183 13.66 16.51 -21.30
N THR A 184 13.78 17.78 -21.68
CA THR A 184 14.08 18.23 -23.04
C THR A 184 15.49 18.79 -23.06
N GLY A 185 16.45 17.96 -23.48
CA GLY A 185 17.87 18.24 -23.22
C GLY A 185 18.16 18.04 -21.74
N SER A 186 18.70 19.06 -21.07
CA SER A 186 18.97 19.05 -19.63
C SER A 186 17.90 19.77 -18.79
N HIS A 187 16.80 20.21 -19.42
CA HIS A 187 15.76 21.00 -18.75
C HIS A 187 14.49 20.19 -18.54
N PHE A 188 13.93 20.30 -17.35
CA PHE A 188 12.65 19.71 -16.96
C PHE A 188 11.50 20.27 -17.80
N ASP A 189 10.60 19.40 -18.24
CA ASP A 189 9.40 19.76 -19.01
C ASP A 189 8.13 19.34 -18.26
N LEU A 190 7.37 20.33 -17.79
CA LEU A 190 6.17 20.10 -16.98
C LEU A 190 5.07 19.36 -17.73
N GLU A 191 4.92 19.56 -19.04
CA GLU A 191 3.88 18.86 -19.81
C GLU A 191 4.24 17.39 -20.01
N LYS A 192 5.52 17.09 -20.25
CA LYS A 192 5.99 15.70 -20.27
C LYS A 192 5.87 15.05 -18.89
N TRP A 193 6.19 15.78 -17.83
CA TRP A 193 6.03 15.30 -16.45
C TRP A 193 4.59 14.89 -16.16
N LYS A 194 3.59 15.67 -16.57
CA LYS A 194 2.17 15.34 -16.39
C LYS A 194 1.80 14.00 -17.03
N VAL A 195 2.32 13.72 -18.24
CA VAL A 195 2.11 12.44 -18.93
C VAL A 195 2.82 11.30 -18.21
N TYR A 196 4.06 11.53 -17.78
CA TYR A 196 4.86 10.56 -17.02
C TYR A 196 4.14 10.14 -15.74
N ILE A 197 3.77 11.08 -14.87
CA ILE A 197 3.22 10.72 -13.56
C ILE A 197 1.86 10.03 -13.66
N ASP A 198 0.99 10.47 -14.60
CA ASP A 198 -0.30 9.81 -14.86
C ASP A 198 -0.13 8.37 -15.38
N GLY A 199 0.98 8.07 -16.06
CA GLY A 199 1.31 6.75 -16.58
C GLY A 199 1.68 5.74 -15.50
N TYR A 200 2.21 6.20 -14.36
CA TYR A 200 2.68 5.33 -13.26
C TYR A 200 1.78 5.37 -12.03
N VAL A 201 1.41 6.57 -11.59
CA VAL A 201 0.66 6.79 -10.36
C VAL A 201 -0.51 7.72 -10.66
N LYS A 202 -1.52 7.16 -11.33
CA LYS A 202 -2.74 7.89 -11.67
C LYS A 202 -3.30 8.58 -10.42
N GLY A 203 -3.59 9.88 -10.52
CA GLY A 203 -4.08 10.71 -9.41
C GLY A 203 -2.99 11.45 -8.62
N ALA A 204 -1.73 11.01 -8.66
CA ALA A 204 -0.63 11.71 -7.99
C ALA A 204 -0.31 13.08 -8.61
N LYS A 205 -0.59 13.24 -9.91
CA LYS A 205 -0.41 14.50 -10.65
C LYS A 205 -1.08 15.68 -9.96
N ASP A 206 -2.38 15.55 -9.65
CA ASP A 206 -3.18 16.64 -9.11
C ASP A 206 -2.74 16.98 -7.68
N LEU A 207 -2.36 15.96 -6.89
CA LEU A 207 -1.78 16.14 -5.56
C LEU A 207 -0.48 16.95 -5.60
N CYS A 208 0.47 16.57 -6.45
CA CYS A 208 1.77 17.24 -6.55
C CYS A 208 1.64 18.68 -7.08
N LEU A 209 0.72 18.92 -8.02
CA LEU A 209 0.44 20.26 -8.54
C LEU A 209 -0.22 21.16 -7.49
N GLN A 210 -1.17 20.62 -6.72
CA GLN A 210 -1.82 21.38 -5.65
C GLN A 210 -0.83 21.80 -4.57
N ASP A 211 0.04 20.87 -4.15
CA ASP A 211 1.08 21.14 -3.15
C ASP A 211 2.11 22.17 -3.68
N LEU A 212 2.49 22.09 -4.95
CA LEU A 212 3.30 23.12 -5.61
C LEU A 212 2.61 24.50 -5.59
N GLU A 213 1.31 24.57 -5.91
CA GLU A 213 0.55 25.83 -5.86
C GLU A 213 0.48 26.42 -4.45
N GLU A 214 0.44 25.59 -3.41
CA GLU A 214 0.54 26.02 -2.01
C GLU A 214 1.92 26.61 -1.69
N CYS A 215 2.99 25.96 -2.12
CA CYS A 215 4.36 26.48 -1.98
C CYS A 215 4.53 27.85 -2.66
N LEU A 216 4.06 27.98 -3.91
CA LEU A 216 4.13 29.23 -4.66
C LEU A 216 3.37 30.37 -3.97
N ARG A 217 2.22 30.08 -3.36
CA ARG A 217 1.46 31.06 -2.57
C ARG A 217 2.19 31.50 -1.30
N CYS A 218 3.08 30.67 -0.76
CA CYS A 218 3.89 30.98 0.41
C CYS A 218 5.17 31.77 0.08
N GLY A 219 5.40 32.13 -1.20
CA GLY A 219 6.49 33.01 -1.62
C GLY A 219 7.66 32.31 -2.30
N TYR A 220 7.60 30.99 -2.49
CA TYR A 220 8.53 30.26 -3.37
C TYR A 220 8.23 30.58 -4.84
N THR A 221 9.24 30.47 -5.71
CA THR A 221 9.07 30.69 -7.15
C THR A 221 9.56 29.51 -7.98
N TRP A 222 8.90 29.30 -9.13
CA TRP A 222 9.24 28.21 -10.05
C TRP A 222 10.70 28.28 -10.51
N GLU A 223 11.16 29.43 -10.98
CA GLU A 223 12.48 29.59 -11.61
C GLU A 223 13.64 29.51 -10.61
N LYS A 224 13.40 29.86 -9.35
CA LYS A 224 14.45 29.99 -8.34
C LYS A 224 14.50 28.79 -7.41
N ASP A 225 13.34 28.31 -6.97
CA ASP A 225 13.27 27.37 -5.87
C ASP A 225 12.89 25.95 -6.34
N ILE A 226 12.23 25.80 -7.50
CA ILE A 226 11.72 24.48 -7.99
C ILE A 226 12.53 23.97 -9.18
N LEU A 227 12.57 24.74 -10.28
CA LEU A 227 13.20 24.32 -11.53
C LEU A 227 14.69 23.94 -11.38
N PRO A 228 15.52 24.65 -10.60
CA PRO A 228 16.92 24.26 -10.42
C PRO A 228 17.09 22.90 -9.74
N VAL A 229 16.19 22.53 -8.82
CA VAL A 229 16.22 21.23 -8.13
C VAL A 229 15.85 20.13 -9.12
N LEU A 230 14.82 20.35 -9.93
CA LEU A 230 14.38 19.42 -10.97
C LEU A 230 15.44 19.21 -12.07
N ASP A 231 16.04 20.29 -12.59
CA ASP A 231 17.15 20.20 -13.56
C ASP A 231 18.38 19.52 -12.93
N GLY A 232 18.59 19.73 -11.62
CA GLY A 232 19.61 19.04 -10.83
C GLY A 232 19.46 17.51 -10.88
N VAL A 233 18.24 16.97 -10.98
CA VAL A 233 18.04 15.53 -11.14
C VAL A 233 18.70 15.05 -12.41
N TYR A 234 18.60 15.75 -13.54
CA TYR A 234 19.24 15.34 -14.80
C TYR A 234 20.78 15.41 -14.71
N ALA A 235 21.31 16.46 -14.07
CA ALA A 235 22.74 16.70 -13.98
C ALA A 235 23.50 15.66 -13.11
N ASN A 236 22.88 15.15 -12.04
CA ASN A 236 23.57 14.35 -11.03
C ASN A 236 23.48 12.82 -11.25
N GLU A 237 24.16 12.30 -12.30
CA GLU A 237 24.09 10.87 -12.67
C GLU A 237 24.59 9.92 -11.57
N GLU A 238 25.65 10.31 -10.88
CA GLU A 238 26.24 9.52 -9.80
C GLU A 238 25.23 9.31 -8.65
N LYS A 239 24.63 10.40 -8.17
CA LYS A 239 23.62 10.35 -7.10
C LYS A 239 22.37 9.56 -7.51
N ARG A 240 21.89 9.72 -8.75
CA ARG A 240 20.78 8.89 -9.27
C ARG A 240 21.13 7.41 -9.24
N GLY A 241 22.34 7.06 -9.68
CA GLY A 241 22.84 5.69 -9.67
C GLY A 241 22.94 5.12 -8.25
N GLU A 242 23.41 5.90 -7.28
CA GLU A 242 23.43 5.52 -5.87
C GLU A 242 22.02 5.29 -5.31
N LEU A 243 21.12 6.26 -5.52
CA LEU A 243 19.73 6.17 -5.08
C LEU A 243 19.06 4.89 -5.58
N LEU A 244 19.20 4.55 -6.87
CA LEU A 244 18.58 3.33 -7.40
C LEU A 244 19.14 2.06 -6.77
N ARG A 245 20.47 1.97 -6.58
CA ARG A 245 21.08 0.82 -5.89
C ARG A 245 20.56 0.69 -4.46
N SER A 246 20.55 1.80 -3.72
CA SER A 246 20.04 1.85 -2.35
C SER A 246 18.56 1.47 -2.30
N PHE A 247 17.73 1.99 -3.23
CA PHE A 247 16.30 1.73 -3.26
C PHE A 247 15.99 0.23 -3.44
N TYR A 248 16.65 -0.42 -4.41
CA TYR A 248 16.48 -1.86 -4.60
C TYR A 248 16.96 -2.66 -3.39
N GLN A 249 18.09 -2.29 -2.79
CA GLN A 249 18.62 -3.01 -1.63
C GLN A 249 17.77 -2.84 -0.36
N VAL A 250 17.21 -1.65 -0.13
CA VAL A 250 16.36 -1.36 1.03
C VAL A 250 14.99 -2.03 0.90
N THR A 251 14.41 -2.02 -0.31
CA THR A 251 13.09 -2.58 -0.57
C THR A 251 13.08 -4.10 -0.75
N GLU A 252 14.24 -4.71 -0.98
CA GLU A 252 14.38 -6.17 -1.06
C GLU A 252 14.02 -6.85 0.28
N GLY A 253 13.06 -7.78 0.21
CA GLY A 253 12.59 -8.56 1.35
C GLY A 253 11.89 -7.72 2.44
N LEU A 254 11.44 -6.51 2.10
CA LEU A 254 10.92 -5.55 3.08
C LEU A 254 9.63 -6.01 3.74
N GLU A 255 8.70 -6.57 2.97
CA GLU A 255 7.46 -7.14 3.49
C GLU A 255 7.74 -8.28 4.48
N GLU A 256 8.66 -9.19 4.14
CA GLU A 256 9.04 -10.30 5.02
C GLU A 256 9.70 -9.82 6.31
N LYS A 257 10.51 -8.76 6.27
CA LYS A 257 11.09 -8.13 7.46
C LYS A 257 10.01 -7.56 8.38
N ILE A 258 8.99 -6.89 7.82
CA ILE A 258 7.87 -6.35 8.59
C ILE A 258 7.07 -7.47 9.24
N ILE A 259 6.71 -8.51 8.47
CA ILE A 259 5.98 -9.67 8.98
C ILE A 259 6.79 -10.38 10.08
N ALA A 260 8.11 -10.56 9.89
CA ALA A 260 8.95 -11.21 10.88
C ALA A 260 9.02 -10.42 12.20
N ARG A 261 8.96 -9.08 12.15
CA ARG A 261 9.04 -8.24 13.36
C ARG A 261 7.70 -8.04 14.04
N PHE A 262 6.63 -7.80 13.28
CA PHE A 262 5.32 -7.39 13.81
C PHE A 262 4.21 -8.43 13.62
N GLY A 263 4.48 -9.55 12.95
CA GLY A 263 3.49 -10.60 12.66
C GLY A 263 2.41 -10.19 11.66
N LYS A 264 2.52 -9.01 11.04
CA LYS A 264 1.57 -8.39 10.12
C LYS A 264 2.34 -7.67 9.00
N THR A 265 1.67 -7.34 7.90
CA THR A 265 2.23 -6.56 6.77
C THR A 265 1.54 -5.21 6.64
N VAL A 266 1.91 -4.37 5.66
CA VAL A 266 1.23 -3.10 5.36
C VAL A 266 0.73 -3.09 3.92
N ASP A 267 -0.50 -2.60 3.72
CA ASP A 267 -1.16 -2.45 2.41
C ASP A 267 -0.79 -1.10 1.81
N VAL A 268 0.29 -1.06 1.02
CA VAL A 268 0.90 0.18 0.54
C VAL A 268 1.62 0.02 -0.79
N ASP A 269 1.58 1.05 -1.62
CA ASP A 269 2.50 1.22 -2.74
C ASP A 269 3.68 2.12 -2.33
N ILE A 270 4.92 1.65 -2.49
CA ILE A 270 6.13 2.46 -2.34
C ILE A 270 6.60 2.85 -3.73
N VAL A 271 6.55 4.14 -4.05
CA VAL A 271 6.84 4.65 -5.38
C VAL A 271 8.07 5.55 -5.35
N LEU A 272 9.11 5.17 -6.08
CA LEU A 272 10.20 6.07 -6.40
C LEU A 272 9.84 6.88 -7.65
N TYR A 273 9.65 8.19 -7.50
CA TYR A 273 9.14 9.06 -8.56
C TYR A 273 9.84 10.41 -8.62
N LEU A 274 9.80 11.08 -9.77
CA LEU A 274 10.14 12.49 -9.90
C LEU A 274 8.93 13.33 -9.54
N GLY A 275 8.98 14.01 -8.39
CA GLY A 275 7.97 14.94 -7.94
C GLY A 275 8.20 16.35 -8.45
N LEU A 276 7.58 17.32 -7.78
CA LEU A 276 7.73 18.75 -8.02
C LEU A 276 8.31 19.46 -6.80
N CYS A 277 9.25 18.81 -6.12
CA CYS A 277 9.84 19.25 -4.84
C CYS A 277 8.88 19.16 -3.65
N ASN A 278 7.89 18.27 -3.72
CA ASN A 278 6.84 18.12 -2.69
C ASN A 278 7.38 17.54 -1.37
N GLY A 279 8.36 16.65 -1.44
CA GLY A 279 8.96 16.00 -0.28
C GLY A 279 9.87 14.84 -0.67
N ALA A 280 10.80 14.48 0.21
CA ALA A 280 11.63 13.29 0.01
C ALA A 280 10.85 11.99 0.24
N GLY A 281 9.94 12.00 1.21
CA GLY A 281 8.98 10.94 1.50
C GLY A 281 7.70 11.57 2.07
N TRP A 282 6.55 11.02 1.68
CA TRP A 282 5.26 11.36 2.29
C TRP A 282 4.23 10.26 2.02
N VAL A 283 3.39 10.01 3.02
CA VAL A 283 2.28 9.04 2.97
C VAL A 283 0.98 9.74 2.62
N THR A 284 0.32 9.28 1.55
CA THR A 284 -0.97 9.82 1.14
C THR A 284 -1.80 8.79 0.36
N PRO A 285 -3.14 8.78 0.47
CA PRO A 285 -3.98 7.94 -0.38
C PRO A 285 -4.00 8.48 -1.82
N VAL A 286 -3.58 7.66 -2.78
CA VAL A 286 -3.69 7.97 -4.22
C VAL A 286 -4.69 7.01 -4.86
N ASN A 287 -5.79 7.56 -5.39
CA ASN A 287 -6.91 6.76 -5.92
C ASN A 287 -7.44 5.68 -4.96
N GLY A 288 -7.45 5.99 -3.65
CA GLY A 288 -7.96 5.08 -2.62
C GLY A 288 -6.99 4.00 -2.16
N ARG A 289 -5.76 3.96 -2.70
CA ARG A 289 -4.68 3.11 -2.21
C ARG A 289 -3.68 3.93 -1.42
N MET A 290 -3.26 3.45 -0.25
CA MET A 290 -2.23 4.14 0.53
C MET A 290 -0.90 4.05 -0.21
N THR A 291 -0.21 5.18 -0.34
CA THR A 291 1.01 5.29 -1.14
C THR A 291 2.07 6.07 -0.39
N ILE A 292 3.29 5.54 -0.34
CA ILE A 292 4.51 6.27 0.01
C ILE A 292 5.12 6.79 -1.29
N LEU A 293 5.14 8.11 -1.45
CA LEU A 293 5.74 8.78 -2.59
C LEU A 293 7.15 9.24 -2.21
N LEU A 294 8.17 8.70 -2.88
CA LEU A 294 9.58 9.02 -2.65
C LEU A 294 10.10 9.93 -3.76
N GLY A 295 10.19 11.23 -3.49
CA GLY A 295 10.58 12.26 -4.45
C GLY A 295 12.08 12.24 -4.73
N VAL A 296 12.47 11.77 -5.92
CA VAL A 296 13.87 11.64 -6.36
C VAL A 296 14.60 12.98 -6.25
N GLU A 297 13.97 14.07 -6.64
CA GLU A 297 14.55 15.42 -6.62
C GLU A 297 14.93 15.88 -5.21
N LYS A 298 14.06 15.63 -4.23
CA LYS A 298 14.30 16.00 -2.84
C LYS A 298 15.31 15.08 -2.18
N ILE A 299 15.27 13.78 -2.47
CA ILE A 299 16.26 12.82 -1.97
C ILE A 299 17.67 13.20 -2.46
N LEU A 300 17.80 13.60 -3.73
CA LEU A 300 19.08 14.05 -4.31
C LEU A 300 19.57 15.37 -3.71
N GLU A 301 18.66 16.32 -3.52
CA GLU A 301 18.95 17.63 -2.92
C GLU A 301 19.47 17.51 -1.49
N LEU A 302 18.83 16.65 -0.69
CA LEU A 302 19.17 16.41 0.71
C LEU A 302 20.34 15.43 0.92
N ASP A 303 20.87 14.86 -0.16
CA ASP A 303 21.93 13.84 -0.13
C ASP A 303 21.53 12.56 0.63
N TRP A 304 20.27 12.16 0.49
CA TRP A 304 19.70 10.98 1.14
C TRP A 304 19.77 9.71 0.29
N CYS A 305 20.68 9.68 -0.69
CA CYS A 305 20.85 8.56 -1.63
C CYS A 305 21.43 7.30 -0.99
N SER A 306 22.13 7.43 0.14
CA SER A 306 22.79 6.29 0.81
C SER A 306 21.78 5.28 1.33
N ILE A 307 22.19 4.01 1.43
CA ILE A 307 21.36 2.93 2.00
C ILE A 307 20.84 3.31 3.39
N ARG A 308 21.68 3.93 4.22
CA ARG A 308 21.31 4.33 5.59
C ARG A 308 20.18 5.36 5.60
N ASN A 309 20.33 6.43 4.83
CA ASN A 309 19.36 7.53 4.80
C ASN A 309 18.05 7.06 4.18
N LEU A 310 18.12 6.37 3.04
CA LEU A 310 16.93 5.87 2.35
C LEU A 310 16.20 4.79 3.17
N ASN A 311 16.93 3.94 3.89
CA ASN A 311 16.33 2.98 4.82
C ASN A 311 15.59 3.69 5.95
N GLY A 312 16.20 4.70 6.58
CA GLY A 312 15.51 5.51 7.60
C GLY A 312 14.22 6.11 7.05
N LEU A 313 14.30 6.80 5.91
CA LEU A 313 13.16 7.43 5.24
C LEU A 313 12.02 6.43 4.96
N ILE A 314 12.31 5.33 4.27
CA ILE A 314 11.27 4.35 3.87
C ILE A 314 10.63 3.71 5.11
N LEU A 315 11.43 3.32 6.10
CA LEU A 315 10.92 2.67 7.30
C LEU A 315 10.10 3.63 8.17
N HIS A 316 10.49 4.90 8.24
CA HIS A 316 9.74 5.94 8.93
C HIS A 316 8.35 6.12 8.33
N GLU A 317 8.26 6.32 7.01
CA GLU A 317 6.98 6.44 6.30
C GLU A 317 6.10 5.19 6.46
N LEU A 318 6.71 4.00 6.45
CA LEU A 318 6.00 2.75 6.73
C LEU A 318 5.45 2.69 8.15
N GLY A 319 6.09 3.34 9.13
CA GLY A 319 5.57 3.47 10.48
C GLY A 319 4.26 4.25 10.54
N HIS A 320 4.15 5.34 9.77
CA HIS A 320 2.87 6.06 9.63
C HIS A 320 1.80 5.20 8.94
N VAL A 321 2.16 4.49 7.87
CA VAL A 321 1.24 3.56 7.18
C VAL A 321 0.75 2.48 8.15
N TYR A 322 1.65 1.88 8.93
CA TYR A 322 1.32 0.85 9.90
C TYR A 322 0.33 1.38 10.94
N GLN A 323 0.56 2.59 11.48
CA GLN A 323 -0.36 3.23 12.41
C GLN A 323 -1.70 3.56 11.76
N ALA A 324 -1.71 4.04 10.52
CA ALA A 324 -2.95 4.32 9.78
C ALA A 324 -3.78 3.06 9.54
N GLN A 325 -3.13 1.93 9.29
CA GLN A 325 -3.79 0.67 8.97
C GLN A 325 -4.28 -0.09 10.21
N TYR A 326 -3.50 -0.11 11.29
CA TYR A 326 -3.78 -0.92 12.49
C TYR A 326 -4.21 -0.12 13.71
N GLY A 327 -4.27 1.20 13.58
CA GLY A 327 -4.52 2.10 14.69
C GLY A 327 -5.20 3.38 14.26
N VAL A 328 -4.76 4.49 14.84
CA VAL A 328 -5.28 5.81 14.52
C VAL A 328 -4.09 6.73 14.23
N LEU A 329 -3.95 7.15 12.96
CA LEU A 329 -2.94 8.14 12.55
C LEU A 329 -3.55 9.55 12.52
N THR A 330 -4.67 9.73 11.82
CA THR A 330 -5.30 11.03 11.61
C THR A 330 -6.52 11.22 12.51
N ARG A 331 -6.62 12.39 13.16
CA ARG A 331 -7.77 12.77 13.99
C ARG A 331 -8.06 14.25 13.83
N LYS A 332 -9.33 14.62 13.89
CA LYS A 332 -9.74 16.02 13.95
C LYS A 332 -9.62 16.49 15.40
N LEU A 333 -8.62 17.31 15.69
CA LEU A 333 -8.37 17.90 17.01
C LEU A 333 -8.56 19.41 16.92
N GLU A 334 -9.36 19.99 17.82
CA GLU A 334 -9.69 21.42 17.78
C GLU A 334 -8.64 22.27 18.51
N ALA A 335 -8.04 21.73 19.58
CA ALA A 335 -7.05 22.45 20.36
C ALA A 335 -5.65 22.30 19.75
N LEU A 336 -4.96 23.42 19.47
CA LEU A 336 -3.58 23.43 18.99
C LEU A 336 -2.62 22.57 19.85
N PRO A 337 -2.71 22.59 21.20
CA PRO A 337 -1.84 21.77 22.02
C PRO A 337 -2.03 20.27 21.79
N GLU A 338 -3.28 19.83 21.60
CA GLU A 338 -3.59 18.44 21.29
C GLU A 338 -3.03 18.04 19.93
N GLN A 339 -3.06 18.94 18.94
CA GLN A 339 -2.50 18.69 17.60
C GLN A 339 -0.99 18.42 17.66
N PHE A 340 -0.22 19.27 18.35
CA PHE A 340 1.23 19.08 18.48
C PHE A 340 1.61 17.90 19.38
N LEU A 341 0.82 17.61 20.41
CA LEU A 341 1.05 16.43 21.23
C LEU A 341 0.76 15.14 20.44
N TRP A 342 -0.31 15.16 19.64
CA TRP A 342 -0.63 14.07 18.76
C TRP A 342 0.46 13.85 17.72
N GLN A 343 0.96 14.93 17.11
CA GLN A 343 2.12 14.88 16.22
C GLN A 343 3.33 14.25 16.91
N LEU A 344 3.70 14.72 18.12
CA LEU A 344 4.81 14.14 18.89
C LEU A 344 4.66 12.62 19.06
N PHE A 345 3.42 12.18 19.35
CA PHE A 345 3.11 10.77 19.53
C PHE A 345 3.21 9.98 18.22
N THR A 346 2.61 10.47 17.12
CA THR A 346 2.63 9.77 15.82
C THR A 346 4.04 9.71 15.22
N GLU A 347 4.83 10.79 15.36
CA GLU A 347 6.25 10.76 14.98
C GLU A 347 7.04 9.76 15.84
N GLY A 348 6.74 9.69 17.14
CA GLY A 348 7.34 8.71 18.04
C GLY A 348 7.01 7.26 17.66
N ILE A 349 5.78 6.99 17.21
CA ILE A 349 5.35 5.68 16.71
C ILE A 349 6.14 5.31 15.45
N ALA A 350 6.26 6.23 14.49
CA ALA A 350 7.02 6.01 13.27
C ALA A 350 8.51 5.76 13.54
N MET A 351 9.12 6.56 14.42
CA MET A 351 10.52 6.36 14.85
C MET A 351 10.74 5.02 15.56
N CYS A 352 9.81 4.60 16.43
CA CYS A 352 9.92 3.31 17.09
C CYS A 352 9.76 2.16 16.07
N PHE A 353 8.82 2.27 15.12
CA PHE A 353 8.65 1.29 14.06
C PHE A 353 9.94 1.12 13.23
N GLU A 354 10.56 2.23 12.82
CA GLU A 354 11.86 2.26 12.14
C GLU A 354 12.94 1.53 12.95
N GLN A 355 13.12 1.90 14.21
CA GLN A 355 14.13 1.33 15.10
C GLN A 355 13.92 -0.18 15.35
N GLU A 356 12.67 -0.64 15.43
CA GLU A 356 12.33 -2.06 15.60
C GLU A 356 12.73 -2.89 14.37
N LEU A 357 12.58 -2.35 13.15
CA LEU A 357 13.00 -3.01 11.92
C LEU A 357 14.50 -2.95 11.67
N VAL A 358 15.15 -1.85 12.07
CA VAL A 358 16.61 -1.74 12.06
C VAL A 358 17.23 -2.67 13.10
N GLY A 359 16.51 -2.98 14.19
CA GLY A 359 17.02 -3.78 15.31
C GLY A 359 17.91 -2.99 16.26
N ALA A 360 17.77 -1.65 16.30
CA ALA A 360 18.56 -0.76 17.15
C ALA A 360 17.66 0.33 17.75
N THR A 361 17.35 0.21 19.05
CA THR A 361 16.41 1.09 19.77
C THR A 361 16.85 2.54 19.89
N GLU A 362 18.14 2.79 19.69
CA GLU A 362 18.77 4.12 19.78
C GLU A 362 19.17 4.65 18.40
N TYR A 363 18.67 4.03 17.33
CA TYR A 363 18.90 4.47 15.95
C TYR A 363 18.10 5.74 15.64
N PHE A 364 18.80 6.72 15.06
CA PHE A 364 18.25 7.91 14.45
C PHE A 364 18.99 8.12 13.13
N HIS A 365 18.28 8.21 12.00
CA HIS A 365 18.94 8.35 10.71
C HIS A 365 19.64 9.72 10.57
N GLN A 366 19.17 10.77 11.26
CA GLN A 366 19.83 12.08 11.34
C GLN A 366 21.14 12.10 12.15
N ASN A 367 21.56 10.96 12.73
CA ASN A 367 22.71 10.89 13.63
C ASN A 367 24.05 11.01 12.89
N ASP A 368 24.49 12.24 12.64
CA ASP A 368 25.90 12.59 12.80
C ASP A 368 26.21 12.56 14.30
N GLU A 369 27.26 11.87 14.73
CA GLU A 369 27.53 11.42 16.12
C GLU A 369 27.36 12.48 17.25
N LEU A 370 27.33 13.77 16.91
CA LEU A 370 27.11 14.88 17.83
C LEU A 370 25.63 15.23 18.06
N TRP A 371 24.72 14.95 17.13
CA TRP A 371 23.31 15.35 17.24
C TRP A 371 22.58 14.56 18.33
N LYS A 372 22.69 13.24 18.32
CA LYS A 372 22.01 12.38 19.30
C LYS A 372 22.56 12.61 20.70
N THR A 373 23.89 12.64 20.83
CA THR A 373 24.58 12.90 22.10
C THR A 373 24.09 14.20 22.73
N TRP A 374 23.98 15.27 21.92
CA TRP A 374 23.43 16.54 22.38
C TRP A 374 21.97 16.40 22.84
N CYS A 375 21.12 15.70 22.08
CA CYS A 375 19.73 15.46 22.47
C CYS A 375 19.60 14.66 23.77
N ASP A 376 20.48 13.68 23.99
CA ASP A 376 20.55 12.90 25.24
C ASP A 376 20.91 13.82 26.43
N GLU A 377 21.93 14.67 26.28
CA GLU A 377 22.36 15.65 27.30
C GLU A 377 21.29 16.70 27.63
N HIS A 378 20.44 17.05 26.67
CA HIS A 378 19.44 18.11 26.78
C HIS A 378 18.00 17.59 26.93
N LEU A 379 17.80 16.27 27.11
CA LEU A 379 16.47 15.65 27.12
C LEU A 379 15.50 16.30 28.13
N GLU A 380 15.95 16.59 29.34
CA GLU A 380 15.09 17.22 30.36
C GLU A 380 14.71 18.65 29.98
N GLN A 381 15.63 19.41 29.38
CA GLN A 381 15.34 20.75 28.87
C GLN A 381 14.33 20.70 27.71
N ILE A 382 14.54 19.78 26.75
CA ILE A 382 13.63 19.56 25.61
C ILE A 382 12.22 19.23 26.10
N LYS A 383 12.07 18.38 27.13
CA LYS A 383 10.78 18.02 27.73
C LYS A 383 10.07 19.23 28.35
N GLU A 384 10.81 20.04 29.12
CA GLU A 384 10.26 21.23 29.78
C GLU A 384 9.84 22.30 28.77
N ASP A 385 10.69 22.58 27.79
CA ASP A 385 10.44 23.56 26.75
C ASP A 385 9.28 23.14 25.84
N PHE A 386 9.24 21.89 25.38
CA PHE A 386 8.13 21.43 24.54
C PHE A 386 6.80 21.53 25.30
N ALA A 387 6.76 21.10 26.56
CA ALA A 387 5.56 21.17 27.39
C ALA A 387 5.09 22.61 27.66
N LYS A 388 6.01 23.58 27.67
CA LYS A 388 5.68 25.00 27.78
C LYS A 388 5.18 25.57 26.45
N ASP A 389 5.91 25.29 25.37
CA ASP A 389 5.68 25.89 24.05
C ASP A 389 4.38 25.40 23.42
N ILE A 390 3.96 24.16 23.70
CA ILE A 390 2.78 23.52 23.11
C ILE A 390 1.49 24.34 23.25
N HIS A 391 1.40 25.22 24.25
CA HIS A 391 0.26 26.09 24.51
C HIS A 391 0.19 27.34 23.63
N SER A 392 1.29 27.70 22.96
CA SER A 392 1.41 28.88 22.08
C SER A 392 1.95 28.55 20.69
N MET A 393 2.22 27.27 20.44
CA MET A 393 2.80 26.78 19.18
C MET A 393 1.80 26.91 18.04
N THR A 394 2.29 27.30 16.87
CA THR A 394 1.60 27.31 15.58
C THR A 394 2.51 26.68 14.54
N LYS A 395 1.97 26.38 13.34
CA LYS A 395 2.78 25.80 12.26
C LYS A 395 3.96 26.71 11.87
N GLU A 396 3.78 28.02 12.00
CA GLU A 396 4.76 29.03 11.61
C GLU A 396 5.84 29.30 12.67
N ASN A 397 5.57 29.01 13.95
CA ASN A 397 6.49 29.34 15.05
C ASN A 397 7.09 28.12 15.77
N GLN A 398 6.63 26.90 15.44
CA GLN A 398 7.15 25.67 16.03
C GLN A 398 8.63 25.49 15.69
N ARG A 399 9.38 24.83 16.59
CA ARG A 399 10.83 24.66 16.49
C ARG A 399 11.30 23.20 16.59
N TYR A 400 10.40 22.23 16.51
CA TYR A 400 10.66 20.84 16.89
C TYR A 400 10.62 19.85 15.71
N PHE A 401 9.74 20.06 14.73
CA PHE A 401 9.48 19.08 13.66
C PHE A 401 9.91 19.63 12.29
N GLY A 402 10.84 18.95 11.62
CA GLY A 402 11.28 19.28 10.27
C GLY A 402 12.68 19.90 10.23
N ASP A 403 13.33 19.74 9.07
CA ASP A 403 14.68 20.25 8.78
C ASP A 403 14.72 21.78 8.64
N TRP A 404 13.58 22.40 8.29
CA TRP A 404 13.44 23.85 8.14
C TRP A 404 13.33 24.63 9.46
N VAL A 405 13.17 23.95 10.60
CA VAL A 405 13.10 24.58 11.93
C VAL A 405 14.27 24.16 12.82
N GLN A 406 14.56 24.95 13.86
CA GLN A 406 15.73 24.76 14.70
C GLN A 406 15.39 24.98 16.19
N TYR A 407 15.57 23.94 17.01
CA TYR A 407 15.60 24.01 18.47
C TYR A 407 17.06 24.11 18.92
N GLU A 408 17.48 25.27 19.43
CA GLU A 408 18.87 25.53 19.86
C GLU A 408 19.94 25.18 18.78
N GLY A 409 19.59 25.39 17.50
CA GLY A 409 20.47 25.09 16.36
C GLY A 409 20.49 23.61 15.97
N LYS A 410 19.50 22.82 16.39
CA LYS A 410 19.25 21.44 15.96
C LYS A 410 17.86 21.31 15.35
N SER A 411 17.76 20.72 14.15
CA SER A 411 16.48 20.29 13.58
C SER A 411 16.02 18.96 14.20
N ASP A 412 14.76 18.61 13.93
CA ASP A 412 14.17 17.28 14.18
C ASP A 412 14.17 16.81 15.66
N VAL A 413 14.35 17.73 16.60
CA VAL A 413 14.35 17.43 18.05
C VAL A 413 13.00 16.85 18.52
N GLY A 414 11.90 17.18 17.84
CA GLY A 414 10.58 16.61 18.08
C GLY A 414 10.51 15.10 17.80
N TYR A 415 11.17 14.62 16.76
CA TYR A 415 11.24 13.18 16.45
C TYR A 415 12.01 12.43 17.53
N TYR A 416 13.10 13.01 18.03
CA TYR A 416 13.85 12.47 19.17
C TYR A 416 12.98 12.38 20.44
N LEU A 417 12.32 13.49 20.81
CA LEU A 417 11.45 13.53 21.98
C LEU A 417 10.29 12.53 21.85
N GLY A 418 9.68 12.45 20.68
CA GLY A 418 8.61 11.50 20.36
C GLY A 418 9.08 10.06 20.49
N ALA A 419 10.24 9.72 19.93
CA ALA A 419 10.83 8.40 20.05
C ALA A 419 11.09 8.03 21.52
N LYS A 420 11.70 8.92 22.32
CA LYS A 420 11.92 8.68 23.76
C LYS A 420 10.61 8.51 24.53
N PHE A 421 9.60 9.30 24.19
CA PHE A 421 8.27 9.18 24.80
C PHE A 421 7.63 7.82 24.50
N VAL A 422 7.53 7.43 23.22
CA VAL A 422 6.90 6.16 22.83
C VAL A 422 7.72 4.96 23.32
N ARG A 423 9.05 5.02 23.28
CA ARG A 423 9.92 3.99 23.88
C ARG A 423 9.64 3.79 25.36
N LYS A 424 9.43 4.87 26.12
CA LYS A 424 9.06 4.77 27.53
C LYS A 424 7.73 4.05 27.72
N LEU A 425 6.76 4.27 26.85
CA LEU A 425 5.47 3.56 26.89
C LEU A 425 5.62 2.08 26.56
N MET A 426 6.47 1.75 25.59
CA MET A 426 6.75 0.37 25.16
C MET A 426 7.36 -0.51 26.26
N GLU A 427 7.91 0.06 27.34
CA GLU A 427 8.35 -0.70 28.51
C GLU A 427 7.20 -1.44 29.20
N THR A 428 5.96 -0.97 29.05
CA THR A 428 4.79 -1.49 29.76
C THR A 428 3.59 -1.79 28.86
N VAL A 429 3.58 -1.26 27.64
CA VAL A 429 2.46 -1.37 26.70
C VAL A 429 2.96 -1.94 25.37
N PRO A 430 2.37 -3.02 24.83
CA PRO A 430 2.73 -3.54 23.51
C PRO A 430 2.54 -2.52 22.40
N PHE A 431 3.42 -2.53 21.39
CA PHE A 431 3.39 -1.59 20.26
C PHE A 431 2.03 -1.58 19.53
N ASP A 432 1.47 -2.76 19.27
CA ASP A 432 0.15 -2.94 18.63
C ASP A 432 -1.02 -2.33 19.42
N GLU A 433 -0.86 -2.15 20.74
CA GLU A 433 -1.83 -1.44 21.55
C GLU A 433 -1.61 0.07 21.46
N LEU A 434 -0.35 0.53 21.48
CA LEU A 434 -0.01 1.96 21.39
C LEU A 434 -0.54 2.61 20.12
N VAL A 435 -0.42 1.96 18.96
CA VAL A 435 -0.92 2.52 17.69
C VAL A 435 -2.42 2.81 17.70
N GLN A 436 -3.19 2.17 18.59
CA GLN A 436 -4.65 2.34 18.75
C GLN A 436 -5.04 3.40 19.79
N TRP A 437 -4.08 4.02 20.49
CA TRP A 437 -4.40 4.96 21.55
C TRP A 437 -5.13 6.21 21.05
N ASP A 438 -5.95 6.80 21.92
CA ASP A 438 -6.58 8.10 21.68
C ASP A 438 -5.79 9.23 22.35
N ILE A 439 -6.15 10.46 22.03
CA ILE A 439 -5.50 11.66 22.58
C ILE A 439 -5.57 11.72 24.12
N ALA A 440 -6.64 11.23 24.75
CA ALA A 440 -6.78 11.28 26.20
C ALA A 440 -5.77 10.36 26.90
N LYS A 441 -5.55 9.16 26.37
CA LYS A 441 -4.48 8.27 26.83
C LYS A 441 -3.10 8.90 26.63
N VAL A 442 -2.86 9.46 25.44
CA VAL A 442 -1.59 10.13 25.11
C VAL A 442 -1.30 11.30 26.06
N GLU A 443 -2.27 12.16 26.34
CA GLU A 443 -2.13 13.27 27.29
C GLU A 443 -1.78 12.80 28.71
N SER A 444 -2.49 11.80 29.21
CA SER A 444 -2.23 11.23 30.54
C SER A 444 -0.82 10.64 30.64
N ALA A 445 -0.43 9.90 29.60
CA ALA A 445 0.89 9.28 29.50
C ALA A 445 2.00 10.32 29.39
N TYR A 446 1.80 11.37 28.58
CA TYR A 446 2.78 12.44 28.40
C TYR A 446 3.02 13.23 29.69
N ARG A 447 1.97 13.48 30.50
CA ARG A 447 2.13 14.10 31.83
C ARG A 447 3.01 13.26 32.74
N THR A 448 2.87 11.93 32.68
CA THR A 448 3.69 10.99 33.46
C THR A 448 5.14 10.98 32.96
N PHE A 449 5.35 10.86 31.65
CA PHE A 449 6.67 10.91 31.02
C PHE A 449 7.44 12.19 31.37
N ARG A 450 6.76 13.35 31.35
CA ARG A 450 7.35 14.63 31.76
C ARG A 450 7.81 14.62 33.21
N SER A 451 7.07 14.00 34.11
CA SER A 451 7.37 13.99 35.55
C SER A 451 8.52 13.07 35.97
N GLN A 452 8.86 12.10 35.12
CA GLN A 452 9.97 11.19 35.35
C GLN A 452 11.27 11.84 34.90
N ARG A 453 12.28 11.96 35.78
CA ARG A 453 13.62 12.39 35.38
C ARG A 453 14.38 11.22 34.77
N ALA A 454 15.18 11.47 33.74
CA ALA A 454 16.20 10.54 33.30
C ALA A 454 17.08 10.16 34.50
N VAL A 455 17.16 8.86 34.81
CA VAL A 455 18.15 8.35 35.76
C VAL A 455 19.46 8.34 35.01
N ALA A 456 20.46 9.08 35.48
CA ALA A 456 21.80 9.02 34.91
C ALA A 456 22.34 7.59 35.12
N GLU A 457 22.56 6.86 34.02
CA GLU A 457 23.29 5.59 34.02
C GLU A 457 24.80 5.81 34.11
#